data_AF-X1CLB6-F1
#
_entry.id   AF-X1CLB6-F1
#
_cell.length_a   1.000
_cell.length_b   1.000
_cell.length_c   1.000
_cell.angle_alpha   90.00
_cell.angle_beta   90.00
_cell.angle_gamma   90.00
#
_symmetry.space_group_name_H-M   'P 1'
#
loop_
_entity.id
_entity.type
_entity.pdbx_description
1 polymer ?
#
loop_
_entity_poly.entity_id
_entity_poly.type
_entity_poly.pdbx_seq_one_letter_code
_entity_poly.pdbx_strand_id
1 'polypeptide(L)'
;MKVLIACEESQAVTKEFRKLGHEAYSCDLIPCSGGHDEWHIQGDALEEANSRKYDLMIAHPPCTFLSVSGNRWLYNKDGTKNEERW
;
A
#
# COMPACT_ATOMS: atom_id res chain seq x y z
N MET A 1 11.81 -4.86 15.96
CA MET A 1 12.05 -4.19 14.67
C MET A 1 10.86 -3.31 14.38
N LYS A 2 11.12 -2.12 13.86
CA LYS A 2 10.11 -1.20 13.37
C LYS A 2 9.91 -1.43 11.88
N VAL A 3 8.68 -1.72 11.48
CA VAL A 3 8.34 -2.15 10.12
C VAL A 3 7.34 -1.19 9.50
N LEU A 4 7.64 -0.71 8.29
CA LEU A 4 6.71 0.07 7.48
C LEU A 4 6.04 -0.86 6.47
N ILE A 5 4.71 -0.96 6.53
CA ILE A 5 3.89 -1.60 5.50
C ILE A 5 3.28 -0.50 4.64
N ALA A 6 3.92 -0.23 3.51
CA ALA A 6 3.58 0.85 2.61
C ALA A 6 2.48 0.46 1.61
N CYS A 7 1.63 1.44 1.27
CA CYS A 7 0.42 1.27 0.46
C CYS A 7 -0.53 0.23 1.07
N GLU A 8 -0.73 0.29 2.39
CA GLU A 8 -1.66 -0.60 3.10
C GLU A 8 -2.61 0.18 4.02
N GLU A 9 -3.87 0.29 3.60
CA GLU A 9 -4.96 0.77 4.46
C GLU A 9 -5.57 -0.34 5.34
N SER A 10 -5.61 -1.59 4.83
CA SER A 10 -6.38 -2.69 5.43
C SER A 10 -5.76 -3.28 6.71
N GLN A 11 -4.47 -3.02 6.91
CA GLN A 11 -3.64 -3.54 8.00
C GLN A 11 -3.52 -5.07 8.05
N ALA A 12 -3.79 -5.78 6.95
CA ALA A 12 -3.72 -7.24 6.93
C ALA A 12 -2.33 -7.75 7.32
N VAL A 13 -1.28 -7.24 6.67
CA VAL A 13 0.12 -7.59 6.94
C VAL A 13 0.60 -6.93 8.22
N THR A 14 0.23 -5.66 8.47
CA THR A 14 0.56 -4.95 9.72
C THR A 14 0.14 -5.74 10.97
N LYS A 15 -1.07 -6.31 10.98
CA LYS A 15 -1.57 -7.13 12.10
C LYS A 15 -0.74 -8.40 12.32
N GLU A 16 -0.33 -9.08 11.26
CA GLU A 16 0.50 -10.28 11.38
C GLU A 16 1.89 -9.96 11.94
N PHE A 17 2.51 -8.86 11.50
CA PHE A 17 3.77 -8.40 12.11
C PHE A 17 3.61 -8.03 13.59
N ARG A 18 2.51 -7.36 13.96
CA ARG A 18 2.20 -7.03 15.36
C ARG A 18 2.01 -8.29 16.22
N LYS A 19 1.34 -9.32 15.70
CA LYS A 19 1.19 -10.63 16.39
C LYS A 19 2.53 -11.31 16.67
N LEU A 20 3.52 -11.11 15.79
CA LEU A 20 4.89 -11.61 15.96
C LEU A 20 5.75 -10.72 16.88
N GLY A 21 5.20 -9.65 17.46
CA GLY A 21 5.90 -8.77 18.40
C GLY A 21 6.73 -7.67 17.73
N HIS A 22 6.46 -7.34 16.46
CA HIS A 22 7.12 -6.24 15.76
C HIS A 22 6.31 -4.93 15.86
N GLU A 23 7.02 -3.80 15.87
CA GLU A 23 6.41 -2.48 15.86
C GLU A 23 6.08 -2.08 14.42
N ALA A 24 4.96 -2.58 13.90
CA ALA A 24 4.55 -2.36 12.51
C ALA A 24 3.54 -1.23 12.35
N TYR A 25 3.71 -0.42 11.31
CA TYR A 25 2.79 0.64 10.92
C TYR A 25 2.36 0.45 9.48
N SER A 26 1.08 0.60 9.22
CA SER A 26 0.55 0.66 7.86
C SER A 26 0.58 2.12 7.38
N CYS A 27 0.85 2.35 6.10
CA CYS A 27 0.88 3.69 5.53
C CYS A 27 0.19 3.70 4.17
N ASP A 28 -0.80 4.57 4.01
CA ASP A 28 -1.55 4.72 2.77
C ASP A 28 -2.07 6.16 2.61
N LEU A 29 -2.41 6.55 1.39
CA LEU A 29 -3.06 7.84 1.12
C LEU A 29 -4.51 7.84 1.60
N ILE A 30 -5.16 6.67 1.58
CA ILE A 30 -6.56 6.54 1.98
C ILE A 30 -6.71 6.16 3.47
N PRO A 31 -7.84 6.49 4.11
CA PRO A 31 -8.06 6.18 5.52
C PRO A 31 -8.00 4.67 5.80
N CYS A 32 -7.57 4.34 7.02
CA CYS A 32 -7.53 2.99 7.54
C CYS A 32 -8.91 2.29 7.46
N SER A 33 -8.97 1.08 6.90
CA SER A 33 -10.09 0.14 7.13
C SER A 33 -9.73 -0.98 8.11
N GLY A 34 -8.48 -1.03 8.58
CA GLY A 34 -7.97 -2.08 9.44
C GLY A 34 -8.45 -2.01 10.90
N GLY A 35 -9.01 -0.89 11.34
CA GLY A 35 -9.59 -0.73 12.68
C GLY A 35 -8.58 -0.40 13.80
N HIS A 36 -7.32 -0.11 13.44
CA HIS A 36 -6.30 0.39 14.37
C HIS A 36 -5.69 1.69 13.82
N ASP A 37 -6.43 2.80 13.95
CA ASP A 37 -5.97 4.12 13.50
C ASP A 37 -4.64 4.53 14.14
N GLU A 38 -4.35 4.05 15.36
CA GLU A 38 -3.10 4.29 16.07
C GLU A 38 -1.86 3.61 15.44
N TRP A 39 -2.05 2.68 14.52
CA TRP A 39 -0.99 2.05 13.73
C TRP A 39 -0.97 2.50 12.28
N HIS A 40 -1.87 3.41 11.89
CA HIS A 40 -2.03 3.87 10.53
C HIS A 40 -1.44 5.26 10.33
N ILE A 41 -0.59 5.39 9.32
CA ILE A 41 -0.02 6.66 8.88
C ILE A 41 -0.71 7.02 7.58
N GLN A 42 -1.69 7.92 7.65
CA GLN A 42 -2.33 8.41 6.43
C GLN A 42 -1.44 9.47 5.76
N GLY A 43 -0.79 9.12 4.65
CA GLY A 43 0.18 9.98 3.98
C GLY A 43 1.00 9.28 2.90
N ASP A 44 2.01 9.99 2.40
CA ASP A 44 2.91 9.49 1.35
C ASP A 44 3.90 8.47 1.95
N ALA A 45 3.87 7.24 1.42
CA ALA A 45 4.71 6.15 1.90
C ALA A 45 6.20 6.33 1.53
N LEU A 46 6.54 7.05 0.46
CA LEU A 46 7.92 7.38 0.12
C LEU A 46 8.49 8.42 1.09
N GLU A 47 7.69 9.42 1.48
CA GLU A 47 8.10 10.38 2.52
C GLU A 47 8.38 9.64 3.84
N GLU A 48 7.45 8.77 4.27
CA GLU A 48 7.62 8.04 5.52
C GLU A 48 8.77 7.04 5.45
N ALA A 49 9.00 6.36 4.32
CA ALA A 49 10.16 5.50 4.12
C ALA A 49 11.48 6.28 4.19
N ASN A 50 11.53 7.50 3.65
CA ASN A 50 12.70 8.36 3.68
C ASN A 50 12.99 8.98 5.05
N SER A 51 12.08 8.87 6.02
CA SER A 51 12.28 9.35 7.39
C SER A 51 13.37 8.60 8.17
N ARG A 52 13.86 7.47 7.64
CA ARG A 52 14.91 6.61 8.24
C ARG A 52 14.56 6.04 9.62
N LYS A 53 13.27 5.98 9.98
CA LYS A 53 12.81 5.42 11.27
C LYS A 53 12.70 3.89 11.27
N TYR A 54 12.64 3.25 10.11
CA TYR A 54 12.24 1.84 9.97
C TYR A 54 13.43 0.93 9.68
N ASP A 55 13.39 -0.27 10.25
CA ASP A 55 14.38 -1.33 10.00
C ASP A 55 14.06 -2.11 8.71
N LEU A 56 12.77 -2.18 8.34
CA LEU A 56 12.25 -2.92 7.19
C LEU A 56 11.07 -2.16 6.57
N MET A 57 10.98 -2.19 5.24
CA MET A 57 9.82 -1.74 4.49
C MET A 57 9.31 -2.89 3.61
N ILE A 58 7.98 -3.07 3.59
CA ILE A 58 7.27 -3.92 2.64
C ILE A 58 6.26 -3.03 1.92
N ALA A 59 6.22 -3.08 0.59
CA ALA A 59 5.39 -2.19 -0.22
C ALA A 59 4.36 -2.97 -1.02
N HIS A 60 3.11 -2.52 -0.99
CA HIS A 60 1.97 -3.07 -1.73
C HIS A 60 1.42 -2.03 -2.72
N PRO A 61 2.23 -1.53 -3.67
CA PRO A 61 1.77 -0.51 -4.60
C PRO A 61 0.57 -1.02 -5.42
N PRO A 62 -0.28 -0.11 -5.93
CA PRO A 62 -1.44 -0.48 -6.73
C PRO A 62 -1.03 -1.37 -7.91
N CYS A 63 -1.70 -2.50 -8.05
CA CYS A 63 -1.37 -3.51 -9.06
C CYS A 63 -2.04 -3.28 -10.42
N THR A 64 -2.80 -2.18 -10.58
CA THR A 64 -3.55 -1.83 -11.82
C THR A 64 -2.69 -1.92 -13.07
N PHE A 65 -1.45 -1.43 -13.00
CA PHE A 65 -0.49 -1.45 -14.13
C PHE A 65 0.47 -2.64 -14.10
N LEU A 66 0.50 -3.39 -13.00
CA LEU A 66 1.41 -4.52 -12.82
C LEU A 66 0.73 -5.85 -13.21
N SER A 67 -0.59 -5.93 -13.07
CA SER A 67 -1.34 -7.16 -13.31
C SER A 67 -1.68 -7.37 -14.79
N VAL A 68 -1.24 -8.51 -15.32
CA VAL A 68 -1.56 -8.93 -16.70
C VAL A 68 -3.07 -9.14 -16.91
N SER A 69 -3.81 -9.54 -15.86
CA SER A 69 -5.26 -9.74 -15.96
C SER A 69 -6.03 -8.43 -16.20
N GLY A 70 -5.48 -7.31 -15.74
CA GLY A 70 -6.02 -5.96 -15.91
C GLY A 70 -5.66 -5.31 -17.26
N ASN A 71 -4.54 -5.73 -17.84
CA ASN A 71 -3.90 -5.03 -18.97
C ASN A 71 -4.80 -4.86 -20.20
N ARG A 72 -5.65 -5.86 -20.50
CA ARG A 72 -6.60 -5.79 -21.63
C ARG A 72 -7.64 -4.67 -21.50
N TRP A 73 -7.86 -4.14 -20.30
CA TRP A 73 -8.86 -3.13 -20.00
C TRP A 73 -8.27 -1.71 -19.99
N LEU A 74 -6.95 -1.58 -20.09
CA LEU A 74 -6.27 -0.29 -20.23
C LEU A 74 -6.51 0.37 -21.59
N TYR A 75 -7.04 -0.39 -22.56
CA TYR A 75 -7.35 0.05 -23.91
C TYR A 75 -8.80 -0.25 -24.27
N ASN A 76 -9.41 0.65 -25.04
CA ASN A 76 -10.71 0.47 -25.67
C ASN A 76 -10.63 -0.53 -26.83
N LYS A 77 -11.78 -0.96 -27.35
CA LYS A 77 -11.84 -1.93 -28.45
C LYS A 77 -11.19 -1.43 -29.74
N ASP A 78 -11.13 -0.13 -29.93
CA ASP A 78 -10.48 0.53 -31.08
C ASP A 78 -8.96 0.75 -30.86
N GLY A 79 -8.41 0.28 -29.73
CA GLY A 79 -7.00 0.43 -29.38
C GLY A 79 -6.65 1.77 -28.73
N THR A 80 -7.60 2.70 -28.58
CA THR A 80 -7.37 3.95 -27.85
C THR A 80 -7.23 3.69 -26.34
N LYS A 81 -6.56 4.59 -25.63
CA LYS A 81 -6.38 4.50 -24.18
C LYS A 81 -7.72 4.62 -23.45
N ASN A 82 -7.96 3.76 -22.46
CA ASN A 82 -9.10 3.92 -21.56
C ASN A 82 -8.73 4.88 -20.42
N GLU A 83 -9.15 6.14 -20.53
CA GLU A 83 -8.78 7.21 -19.58
C GLU A 83 -9.30 6.99 -18.15
N GLU A 84 -10.34 6.18 -17.94
CA GLU A 84 -10.84 5.88 -16.59
C GLU A 84 -10.00 4.82 -15.87
N ARG A 85 -9.31 3.97 -16.63
CA ARG A 85 -8.56 2.82 -16.10
C ARG A 85 -7.05 3.03 -16.11
N TRP A 86 -6.60 4.10 -16.73
CA TRP A 86 -5.21 4.51 -16.79
C TRP A 86 -4.92 5.60 -15.76
#